data_AF-A0A484M3H7-F1
#
_entry.id   AF-A0A484M3H7-F1
#
_cell.length_a   1.000
_cell.length_b   1.000
_cell.length_c   1.000
_cell.angle_alpha   90.00
_cell.angle_beta   90.00
_cell.angle_gamma   90.00
#
_symmetry.space_group_name_H-M   'P 1'
#
loop_
_entity.id
_entity.type
_entity.pdbx_description
1 polymer ?
#
loop_
_entity_poly.entity_id
_entity_poly.type
_entity_poly.pdbx_seq_one_letter_code
_entity_poly.pdbx_strand_id
1 'polypeptide(L)'
;MNLKILLGCEKKLYVLTSEPPKAPEANARAAEITSYRKYEDDARDVRCLMLATMTPELQRLHKDMEAHPMMTRFKLETGNPVGPHVLKIIGQIETLEKLDAPLHPMLATDLILGSLPAEYDYKRYGL
;
A
#
# COMPACT_ATOMS: atom_id res chain seq x y z
N MET A 1 11.65 -0.64 8.40
CA MET A 1 11.39 0.82 8.46
C MET A 1 9.88 1.05 8.48
N ASN A 2 9.36 1.96 9.30
CA ASN A 2 7.90 2.24 9.35
C ASN A 2 7.54 3.25 8.25
N LEU A 3 6.84 2.78 7.21
CA LEU A 3 6.47 3.58 6.05
C LEU A 3 5.66 4.83 6.43
N LYS A 4 4.73 4.75 7.40
CA LYS A 4 3.95 5.92 7.83
C LYS A 4 4.83 7.02 8.43
N ILE A 5 5.85 6.64 9.20
CA ILE A 5 6.79 7.58 9.80
C ILE A 5 7.61 8.25 8.69
N LEU A 6 8.16 7.46 7.76
CA LEU A 6 8.94 7.97 6.64
C LEU A 6 8.13 8.95 5.76
N LEU A 7 6.91 8.57 5.38
CA LEU A 7 6.03 9.42 4.57
C LEU A 7 5.56 10.67 5.33
N GLY A 8 5.45 10.59 6.66
CA GLY A 8 5.20 11.72 7.52
C GLY A 8 6.37 12.72 7.50
N CYS A 9 7.60 12.24 7.62
CA CYS A 9 8.82 13.08 7.49
C CYS A 9 8.90 13.79 6.14
N GLU A 10 8.55 13.09 5.06
CA GLU A 10 8.52 13.62 3.69
C GLU A 10 7.31 14.52 3.40
N LYS A 11 6.36 14.66 4.34
CA LYS A 11 5.08 15.37 4.14
C LYS A 11 4.23 14.82 2.98
N LYS A 12 4.43 13.55 2.63
CA LYS A 12 3.74 12.86 1.53
C LYS A 12 2.66 11.88 2.00
N LEU A 13 2.43 11.78 3.32
CA LEU A 13 1.39 10.91 3.88
C LEU A 13 0.00 11.19 3.32
N TYR A 14 -0.29 12.44 2.94
CA TYR A 14 -1.59 12.86 2.40
C TYR A 14 -1.96 12.12 1.10
N VAL A 15 -0.98 11.71 0.29
CA VAL A 15 -1.18 10.90 -0.93
C VAL A 15 -1.95 9.60 -0.62
N LEU A 16 -1.76 9.07 0.58
CA LEU A 16 -2.35 7.82 1.03
C LEU A 16 -3.63 8.01 1.83
N THR A 17 -3.82 9.15 2.48
CA THR A 17 -4.96 9.38 3.39
C THR A 17 -6.07 10.23 2.80
N SER A 18 -5.80 10.95 1.71
CA SER A 18 -6.75 11.83 1.03
C SER A 18 -7.24 11.21 -0.26
N GLU A 19 -8.44 11.59 -0.71
CA GLU A 19 -8.95 11.20 -2.03
C GLU A 19 -8.03 11.72 -3.15
N PRO A 20 -7.74 10.90 -4.17
CA PRO A 20 -6.99 11.36 -5.33
C PRO A 20 -7.69 12.56 -6.01
N PRO A 21 -6.96 13.63 -6.35
CA PRO A 21 -7.54 14.77 -7.04
C PRO A 21 -8.00 14.36 -8.45
N LYS A 22 -9.09 14.98 -8.91
CA LYS A 22 -9.55 14.83 -10.31
C LYS A 22 -8.53 15.47 -11.25
N ALA A 23 -8.34 14.85 -12.42
CA ALA A 23 -7.51 15.40 -13.47
C ALA A 23 -8.02 16.80 -13.88
N PRO A 24 -7.14 17.80 -14.07
CA PRO A 24 -7.53 19.13 -14.51
C PRO A 24 -8.19 19.09 -15.90
N GLU A 25 -9.21 19.92 -16.10
CA GLU A 25 -9.82 20.14 -17.42
C GLU A 25 -8.84 20.88 -18.36
N ALA A 26 -9.09 20.81 -19.68
CA ALA A 26 -8.21 21.44 -20.68
C ALA A 26 -8.08 22.97 -20.52
N ASN A 27 -9.07 23.61 -19.88
CA ASN A 27 -9.12 25.04 -19.58
C ASN A 27 -8.77 25.37 -18.12
N ALA A 28 -8.26 24.40 -17.36
CA ALA A 28 -7.94 24.57 -15.94
C ALA A 28 -6.90 25.68 -15.71
N ARG A 29 -6.97 26.28 -14.53
CA ARG A 29 -6.04 27.36 -14.17
C ARG A 29 -4.64 26.79 -13.97
N ALA A 30 -3.62 27.61 -14.23
CA ALA A 30 -2.22 27.22 -14.04
C ALA A 30 -1.92 26.71 -12.61
N ALA A 31 -2.57 27.28 -11.60
CA ALA A 31 -2.46 26.84 -10.21
C ALA A 31 -3.02 25.42 -9.99
N GLU A 32 -4.14 25.08 -10.63
CA GLU A 32 -4.75 23.74 -10.55
C GLU A 32 -3.87 22.70 -11.23
N ILE A 33 -3.35 23.02 -12.43
CA ILE A 33 -2.39 22.17 -13.16
C ILE A 33 -1.14 21.93 -12.32
N THR A 34 -0.60 22.98 -11.69
CA THR A 34 0.60 22.89 -10.84
C THR A 34 0.35 22.02 -9.61
N SER A 35 -0.80 22.19 -8.95
CA SER A 35 -1.20 21.37 -7.79
C SER A 35 -1.37 19.90 -8.15
N TYR A 36 -1.96 19.61 -9.31
CA TYR A 36 -2.14 18.23 -9.78
C TYR A 36 -0.80 17.56 -10.11
N ARG A 37 0.07 18.23 -10.86
CA ARG A 37 1.42 17.71 -11.18
C ARG A 37 2.23 17.43 -9.92
N LYS A 38 2.17 18.33 -8.93
CA LYS A 38 2.81 18.09 -7.63
C LYS A 38 2.27 16.83 -6.96
N TYR A 39 0.94 16.62 -6.96
CA TYR A 39 0.36 15.39 -6.44
C TYR A 39 0.87 14.16 -7.19
N GLU A 40 0.95 14.19 -8.52
CA GLU A 40 1.47 13.07 -9.31
C GLU A 40 2.94 12.76 -8.99
N ASP A 41 3.77 13.78 -8.82
CA ASP A 41 5.17 13.62 -8.43
C ASP A 41 5.30 13.04 -7.01
N ASP A 42 4.55 13.59 -6.04
CA ASP A 42 4.52 13.07 -4.67
C ASP A 42 3.97 11.63 -4.62
N ALA A 43 2.99 11.29 -5.47
CA ALA A 43 2.45 9.94 -5.59
C ALA A 43 3.47 8.96 -6.18
N ARG A 44 4.26 9.39 -7.16
CA ARG A 44 5.37 8.60 -7.72
C ARG A 44 6.44 8.32 -6.67
N ASP A 45 6.79 9.32 -5.87
CA ASP A 45 7.75 9.18 -4.78
C ASP A 45 7.24 8.21 -3.71
N VAL A 46 5.98 8.36 -3.28
CA VAL A 46 5.35 7.44 -2.32
C VAL A 46 5.38 6.02 -2.85
N ARG A 47 5.05 5.81 -4.13
CA ARG A 47 5.13 4.51 -4.79
C ARG A 47 6.54 3.92 -4.74
N CYS A 48 7.56 4.71 -5.05
CA CYS A 48 8.95 4.28 -4.99
C CYS A 48 9.38 3.92 -3.56
N LEU A 49 9.01 4.74 -2.58
CA LEU A 49 9.28 4.48 -1.16
C LEU A 49 8.55 3.21 -0.67
N MET A 50 7.30 3.02 -1.10
CA MET A 50 6.54 1.80 -0.81
C MET A 50 7.25 0.58 -1.37
N LEU A 51 7.57 0.58 -2.67
CA LEU A 51 8.31 -0.50 -3.32
C LEU A 51 9.65 -0.78 -2.61
N ALA A 52 10.43 0.26 -2.29
CA ALA A 52 11.70 0.10 -1.58
C ALA A 52 11.56 -0.54 -0.19
N THR A 53 10.42 -0.35 0.47
CA THR A 53 10.12 -1.01 1.76
C THR A 53 9.47 -2.39 1.61
N MET A 54 9.02 -2.76 0.42
CA MET A 54 8.52 -4.10 0.11
C MET A 54 9.68 -5.05 -0.15
N THR A 55 9.45 -6.35 0.10
CA THR A 55 10.42 -7.37 -0.30
C THR A 55 10.51 -7.46 -1.84
N PRO A 56 11.65 -7.90 -2.41
CA PRO A 56 11.84 -7.95 -3.87
C PRO A 56 10.74 -8.71 -4.63
N GLU A 57 10.12 -9.69 -3.98
CA GLU A 57 9.04 -10.51 -4.54
C GLU A 57 7.75 -9.69 -4.71
N LEU A 58 7.41 -8.89 -3.69
CA LEU A 58 6.27 -7.96 -3.72
C LEU A 58 6.51 -6.78 -4.66
N GLN A 59 7.78 -6.37 -4.86
CA GLN A 59 8.13 -5.36 -5.87
C GLN A 59 7.79 -5.83 -7.29
N ARG A 60 8.08 -7.09 -7.63
CA ARG A 60 7.77 -7.66 -8.96
C ARG A 60 6.27 -7.69 -9.26
N LEU A 61 5.43 -7.96 -8.25
CA LEU A 61 3.98 -8.04 -8.40
C LEU A 61 3.31 -6.65 -8.56
N HIS A 62 4.00 -5.58 -8.15
CA HIS A 62 3.41 -4.24 -8.05
C HIS A 62 4.15 -3.17 -8.85
N LYS A 63 5.14 -3.55 -9.67
CA LYS A 63 5.97 -2.60 -10.44
C LYS A 63 5.16 -1.66 -11.34
N ASP A 64 3.91 -2.01 -11.67
CA ASP A 64 2.99 -1.29 -12.56
C ASP A 64 1.73 -0.77 -11.83
N MET A 65 1.65 -0.91 -10.51
CA MET A 65 0.48 -0.48 -9.71
C MET A 65 0.68 0.91 -9.10
N GLU A 66 -0.34 1.76 -9.11
CA GLU A 66 -0.31 3.09 -8.48
C GLU A 66 -0.22 3.04 -6.95
N ALA A 67 0.33 4.08 -6.32
CA ALA A 67 0.60 4.12 -4.86
C ALA A 67 -0.65 3.84 -4.00
N HIS A 68 -1.77 4.48 -4.38
CA HIS A 68 -3.02 4.41 -3.62
C HIS A 68 -3.61 2.98 -3.60
N PRO A 69 -3.83 2.31 -4.75
CA PRO A 69 -4.25 0.90 -4.75
C PRO A 69 -3.17 -0.04 -4.20
N MET A 70 -1.87 0.28 -4.31
CA MET A 70 -0.81 -0.52 -3.70
C MET A 70 -0.91 -0.55 -2.17
N MET A 71 -1.31 0.57 -1.54
CA MET A 71 -1.51 0.62 -0.09
C MET A 71 -2.72 -0.20 0.37
N THR A 72 -3.81 -0.15 -0.38
CA THR A 72 -5.07 -0.77 0.03
C THR A 72 -5.15 -2.23 -0.38
N ARG A 73 -4.33 -2.70 -1.33
CA ARG A 73 -4.38 -4.07 -1.89
C ARG A 73 -4.34 -5.18 -0.84
N PHE A 74 -3.63 -4.95 0.26
CA PHE A 74 -3.54 -5.90 1.37
C PHE A 74 -4.37 -5.47 2.57
N LYS A 75 -4.88 -4.24 2.63
CA LYS A 75 -5.63 -3.80 3.80
C LYS A 75 -7.07 -4.26 3.74
N LEU A 76 -7.54 -4.80 4.87
CA LEU A 76 -8.96 -4.98 5.10
C LEU A 76 -9.58 -3.63 5.45
N GLU A 77 -10.60 -3.24 4.69
CA GLU A 77 -11.41 -2.06 5.03
C GLU A 77 -12.28 -2.37 6.25
N THR A 78 -12.36 -1.42 7.19
CA THR A 78 -13.16 -1.53 8.41
C THR A 78 -14.61 -1.91 8.10
N GLY A 79 -15.12 -2.95 8.75
CA GLY A 79 -16.48 -3.49 8.54
C GLY A 79 -16.57 -4.66 7.56
N ASN A 80 -15.50 -4.98 6.82
CA ASN A 80 -15.46 -6.18 5.98
C ASN A 80 -15.09 -7.45 6.79
N PRO A 81 -15.57 -8.63 6.38
CA PRO A 81 -15.29 -9.88 7.08
C PRO A 81 -13.83 -10.30 6.92
N VAL A 82 -13.17 -10.59 8.05
CA VAL A 82 -11.75 -11.02 8.10
C VAL A 82 -11.50 -12.33 7.33
N GLY A 83 -12.41 -13.30 7.42
CA GLY A 83 -12.23 -14.63 6.81
C GLY A 83 -11.95 -14.60 5.30
N PRO A 84 -12.86 -14.02 4.47
CA PRO A 84 -12.63 -13.88 3.03
C PRO A 84 -11.37 -13.09 2.68
N HIS A 85 -11.00 -12.10 3.49
CA HIS A 85 -9.79 -11.31 3.28
C HIS A 85 -8.51 -12.12 3.52
N VAL A 86 -8.45 -12.88 4.62
CA VAL A 86 -7.33 -13.77 4.91
C VAL A 86 -7.18 -14.83 3.80
N LEU A 87 -8.29 -15.41 3.32
CA LEU A 87 -8.26 -16.36 2.20
C LEU A 87 -7.72 -15.72 0.91
N LYS A 88 -8.06 -14.46 0.63
CA LYS A 88 -7.52 -13.71 -0.52
C LYS A 88 -6.01 -13.52 -0.41
N ILE A 89 -5.49 -13.21 0.78
CA ILE A 89 -4.04 -13.04 1.00
C ILE A 89 -3.31 -14.39 0.90
N ILE A 90 -3.87 -15.46 1.46
CA ILE A 90 -3.33 -16.82 1.32
C ILE A 90 -3.24 -17.21 -0.15
N GLY A 91 -4.30 -16.99 -0.94
CA GLY A 91 -4.28 -17.28 -2.37
C GLY A 91 -3.24 -16.47 -3.16
N GLN A 92 -2.92 -15.26 -2.70
CA GLN A 92 -1.81 -14.47 -3.26
C GLN A 92 -0.44 -15.05 -2.89
N ILE A 93 -0.26 -15.51 -1.65
CA ILE A 93 0.97 -16.20 -1.20
C ILE A 93 1.18 -17.50 -1.99
N GLU A 94 0.13 -18.31 -2.18
CA GLU A 94 0.19 -19.52 -3.01
C GLU A 94 0.51 -19.21 -4.47
N THR A 95 0.03 -18.07 -5.00
CA THR A 95 0.39 -17.61 -6.33
C THR A 95 1.87 -17.25 -6.43
N LEU A 96 2.45 -16.65 -5.38
CA LEU A 96 3.89 -16.38 -5.30
C LEU A 96 4.71 -17.67 -5.27
N GLU A 97 4.26 -18.69 -4.53
CA GLU A 97 4.89 -20.02 -4.51
C GLU A 97 4.89 -20.67 -5.89
N LYS A 98 3.77 -20.61 -6.63
CA LYS A 98 3.68 -21.10 -8.03
C LYS A 98 4.59 -20.36 -9.02
N LEU A 99 5.03 -19.15 -8.67
CA LEU A 99 5.94 -18.32 -9.49
C LEU A 99 7.41 -18.51 -9.09
N ASP A 100 7.74 -19.55 -8.33
CA ASP A 100 9.09 -19.85 -7.81
C ASP A 100 9.64 -18.71 -6.93
N ALA A 101 8.74 -18.00 -6.23
CA ALA A 101 9.05 -16.93 -5.30
C ALA A 101 8.38 -17.17 -3.94
N PRO A 102 8.64 -18.31 -3.27
CA PRO A 102 7.99 -18.64 -2.01
C PRO A 102 8.33 -17.62 -0.93
N LEU A 103 7.30 -17.08 -0.28
CA LEU A 103 7.48 -16.18 0.84
C LEU A 103 7.89 -16.98 2.08
N HIS A 104 8.88 -16.49 2.85
CA HIS A 104 9.22 -17.13 4.13
C HIS A 104 8.00 -17.13 5.08
N PRO A 105 7.70 -18.21 5.82
CA PRO A 105 6.49 -18.33 6.64
C PRO A 105 6.27 -17.19 7.64
N MET A 106 7.35 -16.66 8.23
CA MET A 106 7.26 -15.49 9.12
C MET A 106 6.81 -14.23 8.37
N LEU A 107 7.29 -14.03 7.14
CA LEU A 107 6.88 -12.89 6.31
C LEU A 107 5.43 -13.02 5.83
N ALA A 108 4.97 -14.26 5.58
CA ALA A 108 3.57 -14.52 5.23
C ALA A 108 2.64 -14.18 6.40
N THR A 109 3.06 -14.52 7.61
CA THR A 109 2.33 -14.20 8.85
C THR A 109 2.30 -12.69 9.10
N ASP A 110 3.44 -12.01 8.96
CA ASP A 110 3.54 -10.55 9.09
C ASP A 110 2.70 -9.82 8.05
N LEU A 111 2.66 -10.34 6.81
CA LEU A 111 1.83 -9.81 5.73
C LEU A 111 0.35 -9.93 6.07
N ILE A 112 -0.12 -11.11 6.52
CA ILE A 112 -1.52 -11.34 6.90
C ILE A 112 -1.91 -10.45 8.09
N LEU A 113 -1.07 -10.35 9.12
CA LEU A 113 -1.37 -9.54 10.31
C LEU A 113 -1.34 -8.04 10.00
N GLY A 114 -0.37 -7.56 9.23
CA GLY A 114 -0.28 -6.15 8.82
C GLY A 114 -1.38 -5.71 7.85
N SER A 115 -2.12 -6.67 7.31
CA SER A 115 -3.28 -6.52 6.44
C SER A 115 -4.56 -6.17 7.21
N LEU A 116 -4.63 -6.57 8.48
CA LEU A 116 -5.86 -6.45 9.27
C LEU A 116 -6.04 -5.03 9.83
N PRO A 117 -7.27 -4.62 10.14
CA PRO A 117 -7.53 -3.36 10.80
C PRO A 117 -6.89 -3.34 12.19
N ALA A 118 -6.61 -2.15 12.71
CA ALA A 118 -5.93 -1.97 14.00
C ALA A 118 -6.65 -2.64 15.19
N GLU A 119 -7.95 -2.87 15.07
CA GLU A 119 -8.75 -3.61 16.06
C GLU A 119 -8.31 -5.09 16.24
N TYR A 120 -7.56 -5.62 15.27
CA TYR A 120 -6.98 -6.96 15.31
C TYR A 120 -5.46 -6.96 15.56
N ASP A 121 -4.84 -5.81 15.86
CA ASP A 121 -3.40 -5.65 16.11
C ASP A 121 -2.96 -6.10 17.53
N TYR A 122 -3.83 -6.83 18.24
CA TYR A 122 -3.62 -7.24 19.64
C TYR A 122 -2.43 -8.21 19.87
N LYS A 123 -1.72 -8.61 18.80
CA LYS A 123 -0.57 -9.53 18.90
C LYS A 123 0.79 -8.90 18.59
N ARG A 124 0.87 -7.63 18.18
CA ARG A 124 2.17 -7.01 17.85
C ARG A 124 2.89 -6.41 19.08
N TYR A 125 2.16 -6.15 20.16
CA TYR A 125 2.70 -5.80 21.47
C TYR A 125 1.98 -6.64 22.51
N GLY A 126 2.57 -7.77 22.92
CA GLY A 126 2.00 -8.61 23.95
C GLY A 126 1.69 -7.83 25.23
N LEU A 127 0.42 -7.89 25.64
CA LEU A 127 0.01 -8.07 27.03
C LEU A 127 -0.65 -9.44 27.12
#